data_AF-A0A5J4PG99-F1
#
_entry.id   AF-A0A5J4PG99-F1
#
_cell.length_a   1.000
_cell.length_b   1.000
_cell.length_c   1.000
_cell.angle_alpha   90.00
_cell.angle_beta   90.00
_cell.angle_gamma   90.00
#
_symmetry.space_group_name_H-M   'P 1'
#
loop_
_entity.id
_entity.type
_entity.pdbx_description
1 polymer ?
#
loop_
_entity_poly.entity_id
_entity_poly.type
_entity_poly.pdbx_seq_one_letter_code
_entity_poly.pdbx_strand_id
1 'polypeptide(L)' 'MEHEQLSYYEALKFLAKKYHIEIKERELTTEEKVVQSTRESMFIVNNFARDYFRDILKNHVDGRSIGQAY' A
#
# COMPACT_ATOMS: atom_id res chain seq x y z
N MET A 1 -25.44 5.45 0.41
CA MET A 1 -24.76 4.86 -0.76
C MET A 1 -23.99 5.88 -1.61
N GLU A 2 -23.54 7.02 -1.08
CA GLU A 2 -22.78 8.05 -1.86
C GLU A 2 -21.58 8.66 -1.09
N HIS A 3 -21.22 8.14 0.09
CA HIS A 3 -20.15 8.72 0.94
C HIS A 3 -19.21 7.71 1.59
N GLU A 4 -19.10 6.49 1.05
CA GLU A 4 -18.18 5.48 1.59
C GLU A 4 -17.11 5.15 0.55
N GLN A 5 -15.95 5.78 0.76
CA GLN A 5 -14.59 5.50 0.23
C GLN A 5 -13.91 6.74 -0.36
N LEU A 6 -13.99 7.88 0.33
CA LEU A 6 -12.95 8.89 0.14
C LEU A 6 -11.70 8.40 0.86
N SER A 7 -10.58 8.30 0.15
CA SER A 7 -9.29 8.12 0.80
C SER A 7 -9.04 9.27 1.77
N TYR A 8 -8.19 9.05 2.78
CA TYR A 8 -7.86 10.09 3.77
C TYR A 8 -7.42 11.41 3.11
N TYR A 9 -6.67 11.31 2.01
CA TYR A 9 -6.24 12.47 1.22
C TYR A 9 -7.41 13.20 0.56
N GLU A 10 -8.34 12.47 -0.05
CA GLU A 10 -9.52 13.04 -0.70
C GLU A 10 -10.48 13.67 0.32
N ALA A 11 -10.61 13.07 1.52
CA ALA A 11 -11.37 13.64 2.62
C ALA A 11 -10.78 14.98 3.09
N LEU A 12 -9.45 15.09 3.19
CA LEU A 12 -8.77 16.34 3.51
C LEU A 12 -8.97 17.40 2.41
N LYS A 13 -8.89 17.02 1.13
CA LYS A 13 -9.19 17.91 0.01
C LYS A 13 -10.64 18.42 0.04
N PHE A 14 -11.58 17.53 0.35
CA PHE A 14 -12.99 17.88 0.49
C PHE A 14 -13.22 18.90 1.62
N LEU A 15 -12.60 18.69 2.78
CA LEU A 15 -12.67 19.64 3.90
C LEU A 15 -12.03 20.98 3.55
N ALA A 16 -10.83 20.97 2.94
CA ALA A 16 -10.17 22.20 2.52
C ALA A 16 -11.03 23.02 1.55
N LYS A 17 -11.67 22.36 0.57
CA LYS A 17 -12.63 23.01 -0.35
C LYS A 17 -13.85 23.58 0.39
N LYS A 18 -14.42 22.85 1.35
CA LYS A 18 -15.58 23.29 2.15
C LYS A 18 -15.28 24.54 2.98
N TYR A 19 -14.07 24.63 3.53
CA TYR A 19 -13.64 25.74 4.38
C TYR A 19 -12.81 26.79 3.66
N HIS A 20 -12.73 26.75 2.32
CA HIS A 20 -11.98 27.71 1.51
C HIS A 20 -10.49 27.80 1.89
N ILE A 21 -9.90 26.68 2.31
CA ILE A 21 -8.48 26.56 2.62
C ILE A 21 -7.74 26.26 1.31
N GLU A 22 -6.83 27.14 0.92
CA GLU A 22 -5.98 26.95 -0.26
C GLU A 22 -4.97 25.81 0.00
N ILE A 23 -5.01 24.77 -0.84
CA ILE A 23 -3.99 23.72 -0.85
C ILE A 23 -2.95 24.09 -1.89
N LYS A 24 -1.73 24.40 -1.45
CA LYS A 24 -0.59 24.58 -2.35
C LYS A 24 0.00 23.23 -2.70
N GLU A 25 -0.42 22.68 -3.84
CA GLU A 25 0.23 21.49 -4.38
C GLU A 25 1.64 21.87 -4.84
N ARG A 26 2.63 21.11 -4.37
CA ARG A 26 3.99 21.19 -4.89
C ARG A 26 4.33 19.89 -5.57
N GLU A 27 5.13 20.00 -6.62
CA GLU A 27 5.79 18.85 -7.20
C GLU A 27 6.76 18.24 -6.17
N LEU A 28 6.83 16.91 -6.19
CA LEU A 28 7.90 16.20 -5.50
C LEU A 28 9.23 16.55 -6.17
N THR A 29 10.26 16.74 -5.35
CA THR A 29 11.64 16.83 -5.82
C THR A 29 12.08 15.52 -6.46
N THR A 30 13.16 15.54 -7.24
CA THR A 30 13.70 14.33 -7.88
C THR A 30 14.03 13.26 -6.85
N GLU A 31 14.64 13.66 -5.73
CA GLU A 31 15.01 12.78 -4.62
C GLU A 31 13.78 12.14 -3.98
N GLU A 32 12.72 12.92 -3.74
CA GLU A 32 11.46 12.40 -3.18
C GLU A 32 10.77 11.43 -4.12
N LYS A 33 10.78 11.70 -5.44
CA LYS A 33 10.25 10.78 -6.46
C LYS A 33 11.01 9.45 -6.45
N VAL A 34 12.34 9.48 -6.30
CA VAL A 34 13.17 8.27 -6.20
C VAL A 34 12.87 7.49 -4.92
N VAL A 35 12.74 8.16 -3.77
CA VAL A 35 12.39 7.51 -2.50
C VAL A 35 11.01 6.86 -2.58
N GLN A 36 10.04 7.54 -3.18
CA GLN A 36 8.70 6.99 -3.39
C GLN A 36 8.75 5.75 -4.29
N SER A 37 9.40 5.85 -5.46
CA SER A 37 9.53 4.73 -6.40
C SER A 37 10.26 3.52 -5.78
N THR A 38 11.28 3.78 -4.95
CA THR A 38 12.00 2.73 -4.20
C THR A 38 11.07 2.03 -3.20
N ARG A 39 10.27 2.80 -2.47
CA ARG A 39 9.28 2.27 -1.53
C ARG A 39 8.24 1.41 -2.24
N GLU A 40 7.71 1.89 -3.36
CA GLU A 40 6.74 1.15 -4.18
C GLU A 40 7.33 -0.16 -4.71
N SER A 41 8.57 -0.12 -5.20
CA SER A 41 9.31 -1.32 -5.64
C SER A 41 9.46 -2.34 -4.51
N MET A 42 9.79 -1.88 -3.30
CA MET A 42 9.90 -2.75 -2.12
C MET A 42 8.56 -3.38 -1.73
N PHE A 43 7.45 -2.64 -1.83
CA PHE A 43 6.12 -3.20 -1.60
C PHE A 43 5.78 -4.30 -2.60
N ILE A 44 6.13 -4.13 -3.87
CA ILE A 44 5.90 -5.14 -4.91
C ILE A 44 6.66 -6.43 -4.57
N VAL A 45 7.95 -6.33 -4.26
CA VAL A 45 8.78 -7.50 -3.91
C VAL A 45 8.25 -8.19 -2.66
N ASN A 46 7.88 -7.43 -1.63
CA ASN A 46 7.32 -8.00 -0.39
C ASN A 46 5.96 -8.68 -0.63
N ASN A 47 5.10 -8.12 -1.47
CA ASN A 47 3.83 -8.75 -1.82
C ASN A 47 4.06 -10.07 -2.54
N PHE A 48 4.98 -10.10 -3.51
CA PHE A 48 5.36 -11.33 -4.20
C PHE A 48 5.88 -12.38 -3.21
N ALA A 49 6.84 -12.00 -2.36
CA ALA A 49 7.41 -12.92 -1.37
C ALA A 49 6.33 -13.45 -0.41
N ARG A 50 5.47 -12.58 0.12
CA ARG A 50 4.35 -12.95 0.98
C ARG A 50 3.46 -13.99 0.30
N ASP A 51 3.05 -13.74 -0.94
CA ASP A 51 2.13 -14.61 -1.65
C ASP A 51 2.79 -15.95 -2.00
N TYR A 52 4.05 -15.93 -2.42
CA TYR A 52 4.85 -17.13 -2.65
C TYR A 52 4.97 -18.01 -1.39
N PHE A 53 5.42 -17.44 -0.27
CA PHE A 53 5.60 -18.23 0.96
C PHE A 53 4.28 -18.68 1.56
N ARG A 54 3.22 -17.88 1.42
CA ARG A 54 1.86 -18.29 1.81
C ARG A 54 1.38 -19.49 0.98
N ASP A 55 1.67 -19.50 -0.32
CA ASP A 55 1.34 -20.62 -1.20
C ASP A 55 2.13 -21.87 -0.80
N ILE A 56 3.44 -21.76 -0.63
CA ILE A 56 4.31 -22.86 -0.18
C ILE A 56 3.81 -23.45 1.15
N LEU A 57 3.49 -22.61 2.13
CA LEU A 57 2.99 -23.06 3.43
C LEU A 57 1.70 -23.87 3.33
N LYS A 58 0.83 -23.56 2.35
CA LYS A 58 -0.47 -24.24 2.18
C LYS A 58 -0.40 -25.45 1.24
N ASN A 59 0.40 -25.34 0.19
CA ASN A 59 0.31 -26.21 -0.97
C ASN A 59 1.54 -27.13 -1.13
N HIS A 60 2.68 -26.81 -0.51
CA HIS A 60 3.85 -27.69 -0.51
C HIS A 60 3.71 -28.81 0.53
N VAL A 61 4.32 -29.97 0.25
CA VAL A 61 4.30 -31.13 1.15
C VAL A 61 4.91 -30.79 2.52
N ASP A 62 6.08 -30.17 2.53
CA ASP A 62 6.74 -29.74 3.77
C ASP A 62 5.96 -28.62 4.49
N GLY A 63 5.30 -27.74 3.74
CA GLY A 63 4.45 -26.69 4.31
C GLY A 63 3.29 -27.27 5.12
N ARG A 64 2.64 -28.31 4.60
CA ARG A 64 1.56 -29.02 5.31
C ARG A 64 2.06 -29.93 6.42
N SER A 65 3.13 -30.69 6.18
CA SER A 65 3.59 -31.74 7.10
C SER A 65 4.46 -31.21 8.25
N ILE A 66 5.16 -30.10 8.05
CA ILE A 66 6.06 -29.50 9.04
C ILE A 66 5.54 -28.13 9.47
N GLY A 67 5.21 -27.27 8.51
CA GLY A 67 4.84 -25.87 8.79
C GLY A 67 3.48 -25.66 9.47
N GLN A 68 2.49 -26.53 9.22
CA GLN A 68 1.16 -26.46 9.85
C GLN A 68 0.97 -27.45 11.01
N ALA A 69 2.00 -28.26 11.32
CA ALA A 69 1.93 -29.27 12.38
C ALA A 69 2.24 -28.70 13.79
N TYR A 70 2.56 -27.41 13.89
CA TYR A 70 2.88 -26.67 15.12
C TYR A 70 1.78 -25.65 15.43
#